data_AF-A0AA86JN01-F1
#
_entry.id   AF-A0AA86JN01-F1
#
_cell.length_a   1.000
_cell.length_b   1.000
_cell.length_c   1.000
_cell.angle_alpha   90.00
_cell.angle_beta   90.00
_cell.angle_gamma   90.00
#
_symmetry.space_group_name_H-M   'P 1'
#
loop_
_entity.id
_entity.type
_entity.pdbx_description
1 polymer ?
#
loop_
_entity_poly.entity_id
_entity_poly.type
_entity_poly.pdbx_seq_one_letter_code
_entity_poly.pdbx_strand_id
1 'polypeptide(L)'
;MRDMGDIKEKLENYSIRMRNKIIFRIIIIFFAIFMIISIFQGVILSNNLTDMYNGPYEINSKVLAMQVKLREVNMYMYRATVDIAVKNIENANIASEELKKYSEEVQKLCKKDDVSQLKLINNFLLEIEKSENERQRVINFIEKDNSNSALQIMKTTYPQYIDSANDILSEISRKSQEDAVEFINISNKSKYIIFASEIIFGIIILMIMIKIINILNDITNDGINNVMKLCNRLKNGNLQADYSNILKDEIGIMTNELNKSIDLIGSYIKDETRILSLLANGDLNVNVNEEIEYRGDFLR
;
A
#
# COMPACT_ATOMS: atom_id res chain seq x y z
N MET A 1 17.21 -11.03 19.72
CA MET A 1 18.49 -10.58 20.31
C MET A 1 19.67 -11.41 19.83
N ARG A 2 19.55 -12.74 19.73
CA ARG A 2 20.58 -13.64 19.18
C ARG A 2 20.99 -13.27 17.73
N ASP A 3 20.02 -13.01 16.85
CA ASP A 3 20.28 -12.65 15.44
C ASP A 3 20.99 -11.30 15.21
N MET A 4 20.97 -10.37 16.18
CA MET A 4 21.61 -9.05 16.02
C MET A 4 23.09 -9.07 16.42
N GLY A 5 23.49 -9.97 17.32
CA GLY A 5 24.91 -10.20 17.62
C GLY A 5 25.63 -10.74 16.39
N ASP A 6 25.00 -11.70 15.70
CA ASP A 6 25.51 -12.28 14.46
C ASP A 6 25.68 -11.25 13.32
N ILE A 7 24.83 -10.22 13.28
CA ILE A 7 24.95 -9.12 12.30
C ILE A 7 26.16 -8.24 12.63
N LYS A 8 26.36 -7.88 13.90
CA LYS A 8 27.51 -7.07 14.33
C LYS A 8 28.83 -7.77 13.98
N GLU A 9 28.97 -9.04 14.37
CA GLU A 9 30.18 -9.84 14.13
C GLU A 9 30.48 -10.00 12.62
N LYS A 10 29.45 -10.20 11.79
CA LYS A 10 29.62 -10.25 10.34
C LYS A 10 30.06 -8.90 9.76
N LEU A 11 29.49 -7.80 10.24
CA LEU A 11 29.80 -6.46 9.73
C LEU A 11 31.20 -5.99 10.15
N GLU A 12 31.69 -6.34 11.34
CA GLU A 12 33.03 -5.99 11.83
C GLU A 12 34.17 -6.46 10.91
N ASN A 13 33.95 -7.56 10.19
CA ASN A 13 34.94 -8.16 9.31
C ASN A 13 34.83 -7.69 7.86
N TYR A 14 33.87 -6.82 7.52
CA TYR A 14 33.70 -6.28 6.17
C TYR A 14 34.42 -4.96 6.00
N SER A 15 34.95 -4.75 4.80
CA SER A 15 35.47 -3.43 4.41
C SER A 15 34.41 -2.35 4.60
N ILE A 16 34.81 -1.14 4.99
CA ILE A 16 33.94 0.05 5.15
C ILE A 16 33.09 0.22 3.90
N ARG A 17 33.71 0.09 2.72
CA ARG A 17 33.01 0.17 1.44
C ARG A 17 31.89 -0.86 1.32
N MET A 18 32.14 -2.11 1.69
CA MET A 18 31.15 -3.18 1.60
C MET A 18 30.02 -2.99 2.61
N ARG A 19 30.32 -2.61 3.85
CA ARG A 19 29.32 -2.26 4.88
C ARG A 19 28.36 -1.19 4.35
N ASN A 20 28.90 -0.05 3.93
CA ASN A 20 28.11 1.07 3.40
C ASN A 20 27.21 0.62 2.24
N LYS A 21 27.75 -0.16 1.29
CA LYS A 21 26.98 -0.67 0.15
C LYS A 21 25.81 -1.58 0.58
N ILE A 22 26.02 -2.45 1.56
CA ILE A 22 24.96 -3.34 2.08
C ILE A 22 23.83 -2.51 2.67
N ILE A 23 24.14 -1.50 3.49
CA ILE A 23 23.13 -0.67 4.16
C ILE A 23 22.32 0.14 3.16
N PHE A 24 22.99 0.83 2.23
CA PHE A 24 22.29 1.58 1.19
C PHE A 24 21.36 0.67 0.38
N ARG A 25 21.82 -0.55 0.06
CA ARG A 25 20.97 -1.53 -0.62
C ARG A 25 19.76 -1.95 0.21
N ILE A 26 19.95 -2.18 1.51
CA ILE A 26 18.86 -2.51 2.44
C ILE A 26 17.84 -1.37 2.50
N ILE A 27 18.28 -0.12 2.65
CA ILE A 27 17.41 1.07 2.66
C ILE A 27 16.57 1.15 1.39
N ILE A 28 17.21 1.03 0.23
CA ILE A 28 16.53 1.10 -1.07
C ILE A 28 15.49 -0.02 -1.20
N ILE A 29 15.81 -1.24 -0.76
CA ILE A 29 14.88 -2.37 -0.80
C ILE A 29 13.68 -2.12 0.12
N PHE A 30 13.90 -1.68 1.37
CA PHE A 30 12.81 -1.37 2.29
C PHE A 30 11.92 -0.24 1.75
N PHE A 31 12.53 0.80 1.17
CA PHE A 31 11.78 1.88 0.55
C PHE A 31 10.96 1.42 -0.65
N ALA A 32 11.51 0.57 -1.51
CA ALA A 32 10.78 -0.01 -2.63
C ALA A 32 9.61 -0.88 -2.17
N ILE A 33 9.81 -1.74 -1.17
CA ILE A 33 8.76 -2.56 -0.58
C ILE A 33 7.65 -1.68 0.03
N PHE A 34 8.05 -0.65 0.78
CA PHE A 34 7.11 0.31 1.36
C PHE A 34 6.24 0.95 0.28
N MET A 35 6.84 1.46 -0.80
CA MET A 35 6.09 2.06 -1.91
C MET A 35 5.13 1.06 -2.59
N ILE A 36 5.56 -0.19 -2.81
CA ILE A 36 4.71 -1.22 -3.41
C ILE A 36 3.48 -1.47 -2.52
N ILE A 37 3.67 -1.57 -1.21
CA ILE A 37 2.59 -1.77 -0.25
C ILE A 37 1.65 -0.56 -0.25
N SER A 38 2.16 0.67 -0.23
CA SER A 38 1.34 1.88 -0.28
C SER A 38 0.50 1.95 -1.56
N ILE A 39 1.08 1.60 -2.72
CA ILE A 39 0.35 1.55 -4.00
C ILE A 39 -0.77 0.49 -3.92
N PHE A 40 -0.46 -0.71 -3.45
CA PHE A 40 -1.43 -1.80 -3.35
C PHE A 40 -2.59 -1.45 -2.42
N GLN A 41 -2.31 -0.80 -1.29
CA GLN A 41 -3.33 -0.29 -0.37
C GLN A 41 -4.21 0.79 -1.01
N GLY A 42 -3.61 1.68 -1.81
CA GLY A 42 -4.34 2.68 -2.59
C GLY A 42 -5.31 2.05 -3.60
N VAL A 43 -4.90 0.96 -4.27
CA VAL A 43 -5.77 0.21 -5.19
C VAL A 43 -6.96 -0.40 -4.46
N ILE A 44 -6.78 -0.96 -3.27
CA ILE A 44 -7.90 -1.49 -2.46
C ILE A 44 -8.92 -0.39 -2.15
N LEU A 45 -8.45 0.79 -1.72
CA LEU A 45 -9.33 1.91 -1.42
C LEU A 45 -10.07 2.42 -2.67
N SER A 46 -9.39 2.46 -3.82
CA SER A 46 -9.97 2.85 -5.10
C SER A 46 -11.01 1.84 -5.60
N ASN A 47 -10.72 0.54 -5.50
CA ASN A 47 -11.67 -0.51 -5.87
C ASN A 47 -12.93 -0.41 -5.02
N ASN A 48 -12.78 -0.13 -3.73
CA ASN A 48 -13.93 0.07 -2.88
C ASN A 48 -14.80 1.22 -3.43
N LEU A 49 -14.24 2.43 -3.64
CA LEU A 49 -15.02 3.54 -4.19
C LEU A 49 -15.68 3.21 -5.54
N THR A 50 -15.01 2.43 -6.38
CA THR A 50 -15.51 1.98 -7.67
C THR A 50 -16.70 1.02 -7.52
N ASP A 51 -16.63 0.08 -6.59
CA ASP A 51 -17.72 -0.87 -6.30
C ASP A 51 -18.96 -0.17 -5.73
N MET A 52 -18.78 0.91 -4.97
CA MET A 52 -19.90 1.75 -4.52
C MET A 52 -20.60 2.44 -5.68
N TYR A 53 -19.80 2.99 -6.62
CA TYR A 53 -20.32 3.73 -7.76
C TYR A 53 -21.03 2.80 -8.75
N ASN A 54 -20.37 1.71 -9.15
CA ASN A 54 -20.88 0.72 -10.10
C ASN A 54 -21.92 -0.25 -9.50
N GLY A 55 -22.22 -0.14 -8.22
CA GLY A 55 -23.21 -0.96 -7.54
C GLY A 55 -24.39 -0.12 -7.07
N PRO A 56 -24.50 0.16 -5.76
CA PRO A 56 -25.68 0.79 -5.17
C PRO A 56 -26.02 2.17 -5.75
N TYR A 57 -25.01 2.98 -6.12
CA TYR A 57 -25.28 4.30 -6.70
C TYR A 57 -25.90 4.19 -8.09
N GLU A 58 -25.31 3.40 -8.98
CA GLU A 58 -25.82 3.22 -10.35
C GLU A 58 -27.20 2.56 -10.34
N ILE A 59 -27.41 1.52 -9.51
CA ILE A 59 -28.72 0.89 -9.32
C ILE A 59 -29.77 1.92 -8.91
N ASN A 60 -29.48 2.74 -7.89
CA ASN A 60 -30.42 3.78 -7.45
C ASN A 60 -30.71 4.82 -8.55
N SER A 61 -29.70 5.24 -9.31
CA SER A 61 -29.87 6.17 -10.43
C SER A 61 -30.80 5.60 -11.50
N LYS A 62 -30.63 4.33 -11.87
CA LYS A 62 -31.48 3.63 -12.85
C LYS A 62 -32.89 3.44 -12.33
N VAL A 63 -33.06 3.09 -11.05
CA VAL A 63 -34.38 2.97 -10.40
C VAL A 63 -35.14 4.29 -10.44
N LEU A 64 -34.49 5.44 -10.21
CA LEU A 64 -35.12 6.75 -10.37
C LEU A 64 -35.56 7.01 -11.81
N ALA A 65 -34.75 6.62 -12.80
CA ALA A 65 -35.13 6.69 -14.22
C ALA A 65 -36.34 5.78 -14.52
N MET A 66 -36.38 4.58 -13.94
CA MET A 66 -37.51 3.65 -14.06
C MET A 66 -38.80 4.25 -13.48
N GLN A 67 -38.75 4.90 -12.32
CA GLN A 67 -39.92 5.58 -11.74
C GLN A 67 -40.46 6.67 -12.67
N VAL A 68 -39.57 7.45 -13.30
CA VAL A 68 -39.96 8.46 -14.29
C VAL A 68 -40.63 7.80 -15.50
N LYS A 69 -40.04 6.73 -16.05
CA LYS A 69 -40.60 6.02 -17.20
C LYS A 69 -41.93 5.36 -16.90
N LEU A 70 -42.09 4.75 -15.73
CA LEU A 70 -43.37 4.19 -15.28
C LEU A 70 -44.46 5.26 -15.19
N ARG A 71 -44.11 6.45 -14.70
CA ARG A 71 -45.03 7.61 -14.68
C ARG A 71 -45.38 8.10 -16.08
N GLU A 72 -44.42 8.15 -17.00
CA GLU A 72 -44.67 8.49 -18.40
C GLU A 72 -45.64 7.50 -19.06
N VAL A 73 -45.41 6.19 -18.90
CA VAL A 73 -46.31 5.14 -19.41
C VAL A 73 -47.73 5.38 -18.89
N ASN A 74 -47.90 5.54 -17.59
CA ASN A 74 -49.21 5.77 -16.97
C ASN A 74 -49.88 7.07 -17.51
N MET A 75 -49.12 8.17 -17.60
CA MET A 75 -49.63 9.45 -18.09
C MET A 75 -50.09 9.35 -19.55
N TYR A 76 -49.28 8.74 -20.41
CA TYR A 76 -49.63 8.60 -21.83
C TYR A 76 -50.82 7.66 -22.02
N MET A 77 -50.88 6.55 -21.29
CA MET A 77 -52.04 5.65 -21.33
C MET A 77 -53.32 6.34 -20.86
N TYR A 78 -53.25 7.15 -19.80
CA TYR A 78 -54.40 7.92 -19.35
C TYR A 78 -54.85 8.93 -20.43
N ARG A 79 -53.90 9.66 -21.04
CA ARG A 79 -54.19 10.60 -22.12
C ARG A 79 -54.80 9.90 -23.34
N ALA A 80 -54.34 8.70 -23.70
CA ALA A 80 -54.89 7.94 -24.81
C ALA A 80 -56.38 7.61 -24.66
N THR A 81 -56.89 7.51 -23.42
CA THR A 81 -58.33 7.31 -23.15
C THR A 81 -59.17 8.58 -23.32
N VAL A 82 -58.53 9.76 -23.41
CA VAL A 82 -59.21 11.06 -23.44
C VAL A 82 -59.03 11.75 -24.79
N ASP A 83 -57.82 11.74 -25.37
CA ASP A 83 -57.50 12.41 -26.63
C ASP A 83 -56.20 11.87 -27.28
N ILE A 84 -56.08 12.01 -28.60
CA ILE A 84 -54.91 11.65 -29.43
C ILE A 84 -54.39 10.24 -29.09
N ALA A 85 -55.27 9.24 -29.20
CA ALA A 85 -55.00 7.86 -28.81
C ALA A 85 -53.72 7.29 -29.45
N VAL A 86 -53.59 7.36 -30.77
CA VAL A 86 -52.48 6.74 -31.53
C VAL A 86 -51.11 7.22 -31.02
N LYS A 87 -50.89 8.54 -30.97
CA LYS A 87 -49.60 9.12 -30.55
C LYS A 87 -49.30 8.86 -29.07
N ASN A 88 -50.33 8.89 -28.22
CA ASN A 88 -50.13 8.62 -26.80
C ASN A 88 -49.81 7.14 -26.55
N ILE A 89 -50.44 6.21 -27.26
CA ILE A 89 -50.09 4.78 -27.21
C ILE A 89 -48.66 4.56 -27.69
N GLU A 90 -48.25 5.20 -28.78
CA GLU A 90 -46.87 5.16 -29.28
C GLU A 90 -45.86 5.65 -28.22
N ASN A 91 -46.09 6.83 -27.62
CA ASN A 91 -45.23 7.35 -26.56
C ASN A 91 -45.18 6.45 -25.32
N ALA A 92 -46.32 5.83 -24.95
CA ALA A 92 -46.37 4.87 -23.86
C ALA A 92 -45.53 3.61 -24.17
N ASN A 93 -45.56 3.11 -25.41
CA ASN A 93 -44.72 1.99 -25.84
C ASN A 93 -43.23 2.35 -25.74
N ILE A 94 -42.83 3.53 -26.24
CA ILE A 94 -41.44 4.00 -26.17
C ILE A 94 -40.96 4.08 -24.71
N ALA A 95 -41.75 4.68 -23.83
CA ALA A 95 -41.42 4.76 -22.41
C ALA A 95 -41.33 3.38 -21.74
N SER A 96 -42.19 2.43 -22.14
CA SER A 96 -42.18 1.05 -21.65
C SER A 96 -40.94 0.27 -22.12
N GLU A 97 -40.50 0.47 -23.35
CA GLU A 97 -39.24 -0.11 -23.85
C GLU A 97 -38.02 0.41 -23.09
N GLU A 98 -37.95 1.72 -22.82
CA GLU A 98 -36.90 2.30 -22.00
C GLU A 98 -36.94 1.80 -20.55
N LEU A 99 -38.14 1.65 -19.97
CA LEU A 99 -38.33 1.06 -18.65
C LEU A 99 -37.75 -0.37 -18.58
N LYS A 100 -38.02 -1.17 -19.61
CA LYS A 100 -37.50 -2.54 -19.73
C LYS A 100 -35.98 -2.56 -19.89
N LYS A 101 -35.42 -1.64 -20.67
CA LYS A 101 -33.96 -1.51 -20.79
C LYS A 101 -33.31 -1.20 -19.44
N TYR A 102 -33.87 -0.27 -18.69
CA TYR A 102 -33.35 0.05 -17.34
C TYR A 102 -33.52 -1.11 -16.36
N SER A 103 -34.61 -1.87 -16.41
CA SER A 103 -34.79 -3.04 -15.54
C SER A 103 -33.77 -4.14 -15.83
N GLU A 104 -33.43 -4.39 -17.09
CA GLU A 104 -32.37 -5.32 -17.49
C GLU A 104 -30.98 -4.84 -17.03
N GLU A 105 -30.71 -3.54 -17.10
CA GLU A 105 -29.47 -2.95 -16.58
C GLU A 105 -29.38 -3.11 -15.05
N VAL A 106 -30.44 -2.80 -14.30
CA VAL A 106 -30.50 -3.01 -12.85
C VAL A 106 -30.26 -4.48 -12.50
N GLN A 107 -30.92 -5.41 -13.20
CA GLN A 107 -30.74 -6.85 -12.96
C GLN A 107 -29.30 -7.32 -13.20
N LYS A 108 -28.57 -6.72 -14.15
CA LYS A 108 -27.14 -7.02 -14.40
C LYS A 108 -26.22 -6.43 -13.34
N LEU A 109 -26.58 -5.28 -12.79
CA LEU A 109 -25.81 -4.60 -11.74
C LEU A 109 -26.01 -5.26 -10.36
N CYS A 110 -27.16 -5.89 -10.12
CA CYS A 110 -27.37 -6.70 -8.93
C CYS A 110 -26.30 -7.80 -8.83
N LYS A 111 -25.61 -7.88 -7.69
CA LYS A 111 -24.65 -8.97 -7.45
C LYS A 111 -25.37 -10.32 -7.46
N LYS A 112 -24.73 -11.35 -8.01
CA LYS A 112 -25.33 -12.70 -8.16
C LYS A 112 -25.74 -13.33 -6.83
N ASP A 113 -25.06 -12.97 -5.75
CA ASP A 113 -25.32 -13.41 -4.38
C ASP A 113 -26.32 -12.52 -3.62
N ASP A 114 -26.70 -11.37 -4.17
CA ASP A 114 -27.76 -10.52 -3.60
C ASP A 114 -29.15 -11.02 -4.03
N VAL A 115 -29.55 -12.16 -3.44
CA VAL A 115 -30.85 -12.80 -3.66
C VAL A 115 -32.01 -11.84 -3.36
N SER A 116 -31.81 -10.89 -2.44
CA SER A 116 -32.84 -9.93 -2.03
C SER A 116 -33.10 -8.89 -3.12
N GLN A 117 -32.08 -8.23 -3.66
CA GLN A 117 -32.27 -7.30 -4.79
C GLN A 117 -32.81 -8.02 -6.03
N LEU A 118 -32.28 -9.20 -6.34
CA LEU A 118 -32.73 -10.00 -7.49
C LEU A 118 -34.21 -10.36 -7.38
N LYS A 119 -34.69 -10.69 -6.17
CA LYS A 119 -36.12 -10.97 -5.94
C LYS A 119 -36.98 -9.71 -6.16
N LEU A 120 -36.53 -8.55 -5.70
CA LEU A 120 -37.27 -7.29 -5.88
C LEU A 120 -37.40 -6.92 -7.36
N ILE A 121 -36.30 -6.95 -8.13
CA ILE A 121 -36.38 -6.61 -9.56
C ILE A 121 -37.22 -7.63 -10.35
N ASN A 122 -37.18 -8.92 -9.99
CA ASN A 122 -38.04 -9.93 -10.62
C ASN A 122 -39.53 -9.70 -10.28
N ASN A 123 -39.85 -9.35 -9.04
CA ASN A 123 -41.21 -8.99 -8.65
C ASN A 123 -41.70 -7.74 -9.40
N PHE A 124 -40.83 -6.73 -9.56
CA PHE A 124 -41.13 -5.56 -10.37
C PHE A 124 -41.49 -5.94 -11.80
N LEU A 125 -40.68 -6.80 -12.44
CA LEU A 125 -40.93 -7.27 -13.81
C LEU A 125 -42.29 -7.99 -13.93
N LEU A 126 -42.67 -8.77 -12.92
CA LEU A 126 -43.99 -9.44 -12.88
C LEU A 126 -45.15 -8.43 -12.76
N GLU A 127 -45.02 -7.40 -11.95
CA GLU A 127 -46.05 -6.35 -11.86
C GLU A 127 -46.14 -5.54 -13.16
N ILE A 128 -45.01 -5.27 -13.81
CA ILE A 128 -44.99 -4.64 -15.14
C ILE A 128 -45.68 -5.52 -16.19
N GLU A 129 -45.45 -6.83 -16.20
CA GLU A 129 -46.14 -7.75 -17.10
C GLU A 129 -47.66 -7.75 -16.88
N LYS A 130 -48.12 -7.74 -15.63
CA LYS A 130 -49.55 -7.61 -15.32
C LYS A 130 -50.12 -6.26 -15.79
N SER A 131 -49.37 -5.18 -15.58
CA SER A 131 -49.76 -3.84 -16.05
C SER A 131 -49.85 -3.78 -17.58
N GLU A 132 -48.97 -4.48 -18.29
CA GLU A 132 -48.97 -4.56 -19.76
C GLU A 132 -50.22 -5.26 -20.28
N ASN A 133 -50.64 -6.36 -19.63
CA ASN A 133 -51.87 -7.05 -20.00
C ASN A 133 -53.11 -6.14 -19.87
N GLU A 134 -53.20 -5.35 -18.81
CA GLU A 134 -54.27 -4.36 -18.66
C GLU A 134 -54.16 -3.24 -19.71
N ARG A 135 -52.93 -2.81 -20.04
CA ARG A 135 -52.66 -1.80 -21.08
C ARG A 135 -53.16 -2.26 -22.45
N GLN A 136 -52.96 -3.53 -22.80
CA GLN A 136 -53.48 -4.12 -24.04
C GLN A 136 -55.02 -4.17 -24.05
N ARG A 137 -55.66 -4.43 -22.89
CA ARG A 137 -57.12 -4.33 -22.77
C ARG A 137 -57.61 -2.90 -22.99
N VAL A 138 -56.92 -1.90 -22.43
CA VAL A 138 -57.21 -0.47 -22.65
C VAL A 138 -57.10 -0.12 -24.14
N ILE A 139 -56.02 -0.52 -24.81
CA ILE A 139 -55.82 -0.29 -26.26
C ILE A 139 -56.96 -0.92 -27.07
N ASN A 140 -57.32 -2.17 -26.80
CA ASN A 140 -58.42 -2.87 -27.48
C ASN A 140 -59.79 -2.16 -27.32
N PHE A 141 -60.05 -1.53 -26.17
CA PHE A 141 -61.27 -0.74 -25.97
C PHE A 141 -61.23 0.60 -26.72
N ILE A 142 -60.06 1.25 -26.77
CA ILE A 142 -59.85 2.47 -27.55
C ILE A 142 -60.05 2.21 -29.05
N GLU A 143 -59.50 1.12 -29.59
CA GLU A 143 -59.67 0.73 -31.00
C GLU A 143 -61.13 0.44 -31.38
N LYS A 144 -61.96 0.05 -30.40
CA LYS A 144 -63.40 -0.17 -30.56
C LYS A 144 -64.25 1.07 -30.26
N ASP A 145 -63.62 2.25 -30.17
CA ASP A 145 -64.25 3.53 -29.85
C ASP A 145 -65.00 3.54 -28.50
N ASN A 146 -64.56 2.70 -27.55
CA ASN A 146 -65.13 2.58 -26.21
C ASN A 146 -64.19 3.15 -25.15
N SER A 147 -63.95 4.46 -25.24
CA SER A 147 -63.08 5.21 -24.32
C SER A 147 -63.55 5.18 -22.86
N ASN A 148 -64.86 5.02 -22.61
CA ASN A 148 -65.40 4.94 -21.25
C ASN A 148 -64.95 3.66 -20.52
N SER A 149 -65.03 2.50 -21.18
CA SER A 149 -64.52 1.25 -20.62
C SER A 149 -63.00 1.25 -20.48
N ALA A 150 -62.28 1.86 -21.44
CA ALA A 150 -60.84 2.05 -21.35
C ALA A 150 -60.44 2.90 -20.11
N LEU A 151 -61.13 4.03 -19.91
CA LEU A 151 -60.93 4.92 -18.76
C LEU A 151 -61.27 4.23 -17.44
N GLN A 152 -62.29 3.37 -17.41
CA GLN A 152 -62.63 2.60 -16.21
C GLN A 152 -61.47 1.70 -15.77
N ILE A 153 -60.86 0.95 -16.69
CA ILE A 153 -59.68 0.10 -16.39
C ILE A 153 -58.53 0.94 -15.84
N MET A 154 -58.25 2.09 -16.47
CA MET A 154 -57.21 3.03 -16.04
C MET A 154 -57.46 3.62 -14.65
N LYS A 155 -58.72 3.68 -14.19
CA LYS A 155 -59.10 4.20 -12.87
C LYS A 155 -59.21 3.13 -11.79
N THR A 156 -59.42 1.87 -12.13
CA THR A 156 -59.71 0.81 -11.16
C THR A 156 -58.60 -0.22 -11.04
N THR A 157 -58.31 -0.94 -12.13
CA THR A 157 -57.47 -2.15 -12.08
C THR A 157 -56.02 -1.81 -12.38
N TYR A 158 -55.77 -0.95 -13.36
CA TYR A 158 -54.42 -0.55 -13.75
C TYR A 158 -53.60 0.10 -12.61
N PRO A 159 -54.16 1.02 -11.79
CA PRO A 159 -53.40 1.67 -10.71
C PRO A 159 -52.81 0.68 -9.70
N GLN A 160 -53.48 -0.44 -9.43
CA GLN A 160 -53.00 -1.43 -8.45
C GLN A 160 -51.62 -1.99 -8.83
N TYR A 161 -51.41 -2.30 -10.11
CA TYR A 161 -50.13 -2.80 -10.62
C TYR A 161 -49.06 -1.71 -10.67
N ILE A 162 -49.45 -0.48 -10.98
CA ILE A 162 -48.54 0.67 -11.02
C ILE A 162 -48.08 1.09 -9.62
N ASP A 163 -48.98 1.11 -8.65
CA ASP A 163 -48.67 1.41 -7.26
C ASP A 163 -47.76 0.32 -6.68
N SER A 164 -48.08 -0.96 -6.92
CA SER A 164 -47.22 -2.07 -6.49
C SER A 164 -45.82 -2.00 -7.15
N ALA A 165 -45.74 -1.70 -8.44
CA ALA A 165 -44.47 -1.51 -9.13
C ALA A 165 -43.66 -0.33 -8.55
N ASN A 166 -44.32 0.79 -8.22
CA ASN A 166 -43.67 1.95 -7.58
C ASN A 166 -43.18 1.63 -6.15
N ASP A 167 -43.94 0.87 -5.38
CA ASP A 167 -43.54 0.43 -4.03
C ASP A 167 -42.29 -0.45 -4.10
N ILE A 168 -42.25 -1.39 -5.06
CA ILE A 168 -41.07 -2.23 -5.28
C ILE A 168 -39.86 -1.39 -5.70
N LEU A 169 -40.03 -0.42 -6.62
CA LEU A 169 -38.93 0.49 -7.00
C LEU A 169 -38.45 1.32 -5.81
N SER A 170 -39.36 1.78 -4.95
CA SER A 170 -39.01 2.51 -3.72
C SER A 170 -38.23 1.63 -2.75
N GLU A 171 -38.58 0.35 -2.64
CA GLU A 171 -37.84 -0.61 -1.82
C GLU A 171 -36.44 -0.90 -2.38
N ILE A 172 -36.29 -1.06 -3.70
CA ILE A 172 -34.97 -1.21 -4.34
C ILE A 172 -34.11 0.04 -4.11
N SER A 173 -34.69 1.23 -4.25
CA SER A 173 -34.00 2.51 -3.97
C SER A 173 -33.55 2.61 -2.51
N ARG A 174 -34.42 2.29 -1.55
CA ARG A 174 -34.09 2.26 -0.12
C ARG A 174 -32.94 1.29 0.18
N LYS A 175 -33.03 0.05 -0.30
CA LYS A 175 -31.98 -0.96 -0.12
C LYS A 175 -30.65 -0.49 -0.73
N SER A 176 -30.68 0.07 -1.94
CA SER A 176 -29.48 0.61 -2.58
C SER A 176 -28.84 1.75 -1.78
N GLN A 177 -29.65 2.62 -1.16
CA GLN A 177 -29.14 3.67 -0.28
C GLN A 177 -28.54 3.11 1.02
N GLU A 178 -29.17 2.09 1.60
CA GLU A 178 -28.65 1.37 2.79
C GLU A 178 -27.30 0.70 2.46
N ASP A 179 -27.22 -0.01 1.33
CA ASP A 179 -26.02 -0.64 0.83
C ASP A 179 -24.90 0.41 0.59
N ALA A 180 -25.24 1.59 0.05
CA ALA A 180 -24.28 2.69 -0.13
C ALA A 180 -23.74 3.23 1.21
N VAL A 181 -24.60 3.40 2.21
CA VAL A 181 -24.20 3.85 3.55
C VAL A 181 -23.29 2.81 4.22
N GLU A 182 -23.65 1.52 4.11
CA GLU A 182 -22.80 0.43 4.60
C GLU A 182 -21.44 0.45 3.91
N PHE A 183 -21.42 0.63 2.59
CA PHE A 183 -20.21 0.73 1.80
C PHE A 183 -19.28 1.85 2.27
N ILE A 184 -19.83 3.05 2.52
CA ILE A 184 -19.09 4.19 3.06
C ILE A 184 -18.52 3.86 4.45
N ASN A 185 -19.29 3.20 5.31
CA ASN A 185 -18.84 2.83 6.64
C ASN A 185 -17.70 1.80 6.61
N ILE A 186 -17.80 0.78 5.75
CA ILE A 186 -16.73 -0.19 5.51
C ILE A 186 -15.49 0.54 4.97
N SER A 187 -15.66 1.40 3.96
CA SER A 187 -14.57 2.16 3.36
C SER A 187 -13.85 3.06 4.36
N ASN A 188 -14.60 3.75 5.23
CA ASN A 188 -14.02 4.58 6.28
C ASN A 188 -13.25 3.74 7.31
N LYS A 189 -13.79 2.59 7.74
CA LYS A 189 -13.08 1.66 8.64
C LYS A 189 -11.80 1.15 7.99
N SER A 190 -11.87 0.69 6.74
CA SER A 190 -10.71 0.21 5.98
C SER A 190 -9.67 1.31 5.81
N LYS A 191 -10.07 2.55 5.54
CA LYS A 191 -9.17 3.71 5.47
C LYS A 191 -8.37 3.86 6.77
N TYR A 192 -9.03 3.88 7.93
CA TYR A 192 -8.31 4.04 9.21
C TYR A 192 -7.38 2.85 9.52
N ILE A 193 -7.80 1.62 9.21
CA ILE A 193 -6.97 0.42 9.40
C ILE A 193 -5.73 0.47 8.50
N ILE A 194 -5.90 0.83 7.23
CA ILE A 194 -4.81 0.97 6.26
C ILE A 194 -3.81 2.02 6.75
N PHE A 195 -4.26 3.23 7.07
CA PHE A 195 -3.40 4.30 7.58
C PHE A 195 -2.67 3.90 8.87
N ALA A 196 -3.36 3.28 9.83
CA ALA A 196 -2.72 2.82 11.06
C ALA A 196 -1.65 1.75 10.79
N SER A 197 -1.94 0.80 9.88
CA SER A 197 -0.99 -0.24 9.50
C SER A 197 0.26 0.31 8.81
N GLU A 198 0.11 1.33 7.96
CA GLU A 198 1.20 1.97 7.24
C GLU A 198 2.12 2.74 8.20
N ILE A 199 1.53 3.46 9.18
CA ILE A 199 2.28 4.13 10.24
C ILE A 199 3.06 3.13 11.09
N ILE A 200 2.41 2.05 11.54
CA ILE A 200 3.06 1.02 12.36
C ILE A 200 4.24 0.39 11.59
N PHE A 201 4.02 0.04 10.33
CA PHE A 201 5.05 -0.54 9.48
C PHE A 201 6.23 0.42 9.27
N GLY A 202 5.94 1.71 9.03
CA GLY A 202 6.95 2.76 8.93
C GLY A 202 7.78 2.90 10.21
N ILE A 203 7.16 2.87 11.39
CA ILE A 203 7.85 2.93 12.68
C ILE A 203 8.77 1.71 12.88
N ILE A 204 8.32 0.51 12.50
CA ILE A 204 9.13 -0.70 12.58
C ILE A 204 10.39 -0.58 11.71
N ILE A 205 10.25 -0.16 10.46
CA ILE A 205 11.39 0.07 9.56
C ILE A 205 12.35 1.11 10.16
N LEU A 206 11.82 2.23 10.67
CA LEU A 206 12.63 3.27 11.30
C LEU A 206 13.42 2.73 12.50
N MET A 207 12.80 1.94 13.39
CA MET A 207 13.49 1.34 14.54
C MET A 207 14.61 0.39 14.11
N ILE A 208 14.39 -0.43 13.07
CA ILE A 208 15.41 -1.32 12.52
C ILE A 208 16.57 -0.48 11.95
N MET A 209 16.26 0.58 11.20
CA MET A 209 17.25 1.46 10.60
C MET A 209 18.12 2.16 11.64
N ILE A 210 17.50 2.73 12.68
CA ILE A 210 18.22 3.37 13.80
C ILE A 210 19.17 2.37 14.47
N LYS A 211 18.73 1.13 14.71
CA LYS A 211 19.59 0.09 15.29
C LYS A 211 20.78 -0.25 14.40
N ILE A 212 20.57 -0.39 13.09
CA ILE A 212 21.66 -0.66 12.14
C ILE A 212 22.68 0.49 12.15
N ILE A 213 22.20 1.74 12.12
CA ILE A 213 23.05 2.94 12.20
C ILE A 213 23.89 2.93 13.49
N ASN A 214 23.28 2.63 14.63
CA ASN A 214 24.00 2.57 15.90
C ASN A 214 25.09 1.49 15.89
N ILE A 215 24.81 0.28 15.41
CA ILE A 215 25.81 -0.80 15.30
C ILE A 215 27.02 -0.35 14.48
N LEU A 216 26.79 0.38 13.38
CA LEU A 216 27.88 0.85 12.52
C LEU A 216 28.70 1.95 13.16
N ASN A 217 28.04 2.87 13.84
CA ASN A 217 28.71 3.92 14.60
C ASN A 217 29.59 3.30 15.69
N ASP A 218 29.10 2.27 16.39
CA ASP A 218 29.87 1.56 17.41
C ASP A 218 31.11 0.89 16.80
N ILE A 219 30.95 0.08 15.75
CA ILE A 219 32.09 -0.60 15.09
C ILE A 219 33.13 0.41 14.60
N THR A 220 32.68 1.50 13.98
CA THR A 220 33.56 2.53 13.42
C THR A 220 34.28 3.30 14.52
N ASN A 221 33.58 3.70 15.57
CA ASN A 221 34.15 4.40 16.72
C ASN A 221 35.15 3.53 17.47
N ASP A 222 34.83 2.26 17.70
CA ASP A 222 35.73 1.31 18.37
C ASP A 222 37.03 1.15 17.60
N GLY A 223 36.95 0.98 16.27
CA GLY A 223 38.11 0.92 15.40
C GLY A 223 38.96 2.19 15.44
N ILE A 224 38.35 3.37 15.30
CA ILE A 224 39.06 4.66 15.33
C ILE A 224 39.71 4.89 16.71
N ASN A 225 39.00 4.58 17.79
CA ASN A 225 39.52 4.70 19.15
C ASN A 225 40.72 3.79 19.37
N ASN A 226 40.75 2.60 18.76
CA ASN A 226 41.89 1.70 18.86
C ASN A 226 43.15 2.30 18.20
N VAL A 227 43.03 2.86 17.00
CA VAL A 227 44.13 3.57 16.32
C VAL A 227 44.58 4.76 17.19
N MET A 228 43.65 5.55 17.71
CA MET A 228 43.98 6.71 18.54
C MET A 228 44.71 6.32 19.84
N LYS A 229 44.37 5.18 20.45
CA LYS A 229 45.11 4.62 21.59
C LYS A 229 46.55 4.29 21.22
N LEU A 230 46.79 3.63 20.09
CA LEU A 230 48.15 3.32 19.62
C LEU A 230 48.96 4.60 19.35
N CYS A 231 48.38 5.58 18.66
CA CYS A 231 49.02 6.88 18.44
C CYS A 231 49.38 7.58 19.76
N ASN A 232 48.50 7.52 20.76
CA ASN A 232 48.76 8.13 22.07
C ASN A 232 49.86 7.39 22.85
N ARG A 233 49.93 6.06 22.74
CA ARG A 233 51.03 5.27 23.33
C ARG A 233 52.36 5.65 22.70
N LEU A 234 52.43 5.68 21.37
CA LEU A 234 53.62 6.10 20.62
C LEU A 234 54.04 7.52 21.02
N LYS A 235 53.10 8.48 21.08
CA LYS A 235 53.37 9.86 21.50
C LYS A 235 54.00 9.94 22.90
N ASN A 236 53.62 9.05 23.81
CA ASN A 236 54.16 8.98 25.17
C ASN A 236 55.43 8.11 25.28
N GLY A 237 56.04 7.72 24.16
CA GLY A 237 57.27 6.92 24.13
C GLY A 237 57.07 5.43 24.45
N ASN A 238 55.83 4.93 24.49
CA ASN A 238 55.58 3.51 24.68
C ASN A 238 55.64 2.79 23.32
N LEU A 239 56.75 2.09 23.08
CA LEU A 239 57.07 1.39 21.83
C LEU A 239 56.75 -0.12 21.84
N GLN A 240 55.82 -0.55 22.69
CA GLN A 240 55.28 -1.91 22.62
C GLN A 240 54.08 -1.92 21.67
N ALA A 241 54.13 -2.69 20.58
CA ALA A 241 52.96 -2.90 19.74
C ALA A 241 51.87 -3.70 20.47
N ASP A 242 50.63 -3.57 19.98
CA ASP A 242 49.47 -4.26 20.52
C ASP A 242 48.57 -4.78 19.39
N TYR A 243 48.68 -6.09 19.14
CA TYR A 243 47.97 -6.80 18.09
C TYR A 243 46.63 -7.39 18.55
N SER A 244 46.16 -7.06 19.76
CA SER A 244 45.00 -7.72 20.38
C SER A 244 43.65 -7.47 19.68
N ASN A 245 43.51 -6.38 18.92
CA ASN A 245 42.24 -5.97 18.29
C ASN A 245 42.43 -5.48 16.84
N ILE A 246 42.79 -6.38 15.94
CA ILE A 246 42.94 -6.07 14.51
C ILE A 246 41.69 -6.51 13.75
N LEU A 247 40.89 -5.54 13.35
CA LEU A 247 39.77 -5.74 12.42
C LEU A 247 40.28 -6.21 11.04
N LYS A 248 39.41 -6.84 10.24
CA LYS A 248 39.75 -7.22 8.85
C LYS A 248 39.47 -6.10 7.84
N ASP A 249 38.98 -4.96 8.31
CA ASP A 249 38.64 -3.81 7.51
C ASP A 249 39.83 -2.86 7.32
N GLU A 250 39.60 -1.75 6.62
CA GLU A 250 40.59 -0.73 6.34
C GLU A 250 41.18 -0.10 7.63
N ILE A 251 40.40 -0.02 8.71
CA ILE A 251 40.87 0.49 10.01
C ILE A 251 41.81 -0.53 10.66
N GLY A 252 41.49 -1.81 10.59
CA GLY A 252 42.35 -2.88 11.08
C GLY A 252 43.66 -2.99 10.30
N ILE A 253 43.63 -2.82 8.97
CA ILE A 253 44.85 -2.72 8.16
C ILE A 253 45.70 -1.54 8.64
N MET A 254 45.11 -0.37 8.84
CA MET A 254 45.81 0.81 9.37
C MET A 254 46.40 0.57 10.77
N THR A 255 45.64 -0.10 11.65
CA THR A 255 46.07 -0.50 13.00
C THR A 255 47.28 -1.43 12.93
N ASN A 256 47.25 -2.41 12.04
CA ASN A 256 48.33 -3.38 11.84
C ASN A 256 49.61 -2.71 11.34
N GLU A 257 49.51 -1.83 10.34
CA GLU A 257 50.68 -1.10 9.82
C GLU A 257 51.26 -0.12 10.85
N LEU A 258 50.42 0.51 11.67
CA LEU A 258 50.88 1.35 12.78
C LEU A 258 51.64 0.53 13.84
N ASN A 259 51.14 -0.65 14.21
CA ASN A 259 51.83 -1.55 15.14
C ASN A 259 53.20 -1.99 14.60
N LYS A 260 53.29 -2.39 13.33
CA LYS A 260 54.58 -2.72 12.70
C LYS A 260 55.56 -1.56 12.76
N SER A 261 55.07 -0.34 12.55
CA SER A 261 55.89 0.88 12.66
C SER A 261 56.37 1.10 14.09
N ILE A 262 55.51 0.89 15.09
CA ILE A 262 55.85 0.97 16.51
C ILE A 262 56.91 -0.08 16.88
N ASP A 263 56.75 -1.33 16.47
CA ASP A 263 57.72 -2.41 16.73
C ASP A 263 59.07 -2.12 16.07
N LEU A 264 59.07 -1.62 14.84
CA LEU A 264 60.31 -1.28 14.12
C LEU A 264 61.08 -0.17 14.84
N ILE A 265 60.40 0.91 15.23
CA ILE A 265 61.00 2.00 16.01
C ILE A 265 61.47 1.47 17.38
N GLY A 266 60.68 0.61 18.03
CA GLY A 266 61.04 -0.05 19.28
C GLY A 266 62.33 -0.85 19.19
N SER A 267 62.50 -1.61 18.09
CA SER A 267 63.73 -2.35 17.79
C SER A 267 64.93 -1.43 17.57
N TYR A 268 64.78 -0.34 16.81
CA TYR A 268 65.86 0.64 16.61
C TYR A 268 66.34 1.23 17.93
N ILE A 269 65.41 1.73 18.75
CA ILE A 269 65.74 2.33 20.05
C ILE A 269 66.38 1.30 20.99
N LYS A 270 65.93 0.04 20.96
CA LYS A 270 66.51 -1.04 21.79
C LYS A 270 67.96 -1.34 21.39
N ASP A 271 68.26 -1.38 20.09
CA ASP A 271 69.60 -1.65 19.62
C ASP A 271 70.56 -0.48 19.84
N GLU A 272 70.10 0.75 19.57
CA GLU A 272 70.84 1.96 19.90
C GLU A 272 71.15 2.03 21.41
N THR A 273 70.17 1.73 22.26
CA THR A 273 70.37 1.69 23.73
C THR A 273 71.39 0.64 24.12
N ARG A 274 71.37 -0.54 23.49
CA ARG A 274 72.36 -1.61 23.72
C ARG A 274 73.77 -1.14 23.34
N ILE A 275 73.93 -0.56 22.15
CA ILE A 275 75.22 -0.05 21.65
C ILE A 275 75.75 1.05 22.57
N LEU A 276 74.94 2.04 22.90
CA LEU A 276 75.33 3.14 23.81
C LEU A 276 75.71 2.63 25.20
N SER A 277 75.02 1.60 25.70
CA SER A 277 75.34 0.98 26.99
C SER A 277 76.68 0.22 26.96
N LEU A 278 76.99 -0.49 25.88
CA LEU A 278 78.28 -1.16 25.70
C LEU A 278 79.43 -0.15 25.62
N LEU A 279 79.25 0.92 24.83
CA LEU A 279 80.21 2.01 24.72
C LEU A 279 80.46 2.70 26.07
N ALA A 280 79.40 2.97 26.85
CA ALA A 280 79.51 3.56 28.18
C ALA A 280 80.30 2.68 29.17
N ASN A 281 80.26 1.35 28.98
CA ASN A 281 81.03 0.39 29.77
C ASN A 281 82.45 0.16 29.23
N GLY A 282 82.89 0.91 28.22
CA GLY A 282 84.23 0.85 27.65
C GLY A 282 84.43 -0.25 26.59
N ASP A 283 83.37 -0.93 26.17
CA ASP A 283 83.42 -1.87 25.06
C ASP A 283 83.25 -1.11 23.73
N LEU A 284 84.35 -0.98 22.98
CA LEU A 284 84.39 -0.31 21.68
C LEU A 284 84.13 -1.29 20.52
N ASN A 285 83.99 -2.59 20.78
CA ASN A 285 83.70 -3.60 19.76
C ASN A 285 82.19 -3.76 19.57
N VAL A 286 81.53 -2.69 19.15
CA VAL A 286 80.07 -2.65 18.96
C VAL A 286 79.72 -2.68 17.48
N ASN A 287 78.76 -3.53 17.12
CA ASN A 287 78.13 -3.57 15.80
C ASN A 287 76.62 -3.42 15.98
N VAL A 288 75.96 -2.86 14.97
CA VAL A 288 74.50 -2.89 14.82
C VAL A 288 74.03 -4.34 14.74
N ASN A 289 72.86 -4.62 15.30
CA ASN A 289 72.28 -5.94 15.21
C ASN A 289 71.83 -6.22 13.76
N GLU A 290 72.47 -7.17 13.11
CA GLU A 290 72.19 -7.57 11.72
C GLU A 290 70.78 -8.13 11.51
N GLU A 291 70.11 -8.61 12.57
CA GLU A 291 68.72 -9.07 12.52
C GLU A 291 67.71 -7.91 12.42
N ILE A 292 68.14 -6.69 12.74
CA ILE A 292 67.28 -5.49 12.69
C ILE A 292 67.40 -4.85 11.31
N GLU A 293 66.29 -4.84 10.59
CA GLU A 293 66.22 -4.21 9.28
C GLU A 293 66.06 -2.68 9.43
N TYR A 294 67.18 -1.97 9.51
CA TYR A 294 67.20 -0.51 9.44
C TYR A 294 66.69 -0.03 8.07
N ARG A 295 65.80 0.98 8.06
CA ARG A 295 65.12 1.47 6.86
C ARG A 295 65.06 2.99 6.85
N GLY A 296 65.00 3.57 5.64
CA GLY A 296 64.81 5.01 5.44
C GLY A 296 65.95 5.83 6.05
N ASP A 297 65.60 6.87 6.80
CA ASP A 297 66.56 7.78 7.42
C ASP A 297 67.45 7.13 8.49
N PHE A 298 67.11 5.92 8.96
CA PHE A 298 67.87 5.15 9.95
C PHE A 298 68.98 4.27 9.34
N LEU A 299 69.19 4.29 8.02
CA LEU A 299 70.25 3.54 7.34
C LEU A 299 71.64 4.20 7.40
N ARG A 300 71.73 5.41 7.99
CA ARG A 300 72.95 6.24 8.01
C ARG A 300 73.70 6.09 9.32
#